data_AF-A0A940A938-F1
#
_entry.id   AF-A0A940A938-F1
#
_cell.length_a   1.000
_cell.length_b   1.000
_cell.length_c   1.000
_cell.angle_alpha   90.00
_cell.angle_beta   90.00
_cell.angle_gamma   90.00
#
_symmetry.space_group_name_H-M   'P 1'
#
loop_
_entity.id
_entity.type
_entity.pdbx_description
1 polymer ?
#
loop_
_entity_poly.entity_id
_entity_poly.type
_entity_poly.pdbx_seq_one_letter_code
_entity_poly.pdbx_strand_id
1 'polypeptide(L)'
;ADAGFETMVNPFGPLYNPLSVESAIKRLDSGRPFELADCVEMGAGAGLVCSWEHYTKFARPTADEFLAGANAALAEASAFWHTATRVIVVLYSAWVWEHDGRVVSNCLKRPAAEFTHRLLAPEEVKSAVGRITAAHPDKQFLWMVCPIRQGGTNVRDNTLSKATLQLGLADAPYFPAFEIVHDELRDYRFYADDLAHPSPEAVQIIWDRLIDAADPAEREAIYENERRSKTLKHRPLR
;
A
#
# COMPACT_ATOMS: atom_id res chain seq x y z
N ALA A 1 -8.93 13.48 10.75
CA ALA A 1 -8.27 12.66 11.79
C ALA A 1 -9.05 11.36 11.96
N ASP A 2 -8.52 10.26 11.42
CA ASP A 2 -9.11 8.94 11.56
C ASP A 2 -8.73 8.36 12.92
N ALA A 3 -9.72 8.08 13.77
CA ALA A 3 -9.46 7.67 15.15
C ALA A 3 -8.43 8.60 15.83
N GLY A 4 -8.59 9.91 15.65
CA GLY A 4 -7.81 10.96 16.31
C GLY A 4 -6.32 11.01 15.95
N PHE A 5 -5.89 10.18 14.99
CA PHE A 5 -4.60 10.32 14.35
C PHE A 5 -4.69 11.27 13.16
N GLU A 6 -3.65 12.07 12.99
CA GLU A 6 -3.38 12.74 11.72
C GLU A 6 -2.77 11.70 10.79
N THR A 7 -3.57 11.23 9.83
CA THR A 7 -3.20 10.16 8.90
C THR A 7 -3.28 10.67 7.48
N MET A 8 -2.41 10.11 6.63
CA MET A 8 -2.50 10.31 5.20
C MET A 8 -2.29 8.98 4.48
N VAL A 9 -3.16 8.72 3.51
CA VAL A 9 -2.97 7.64 2.53
C VAL A 9 -2.12 8.19 1.40
N ASN A 10 -1.17 7.40 0.91
CA ASN A 10 -0.29 7.81 -0.19
C ASN A 10 -1.10 8.35 -1.41
N PRO A 11 -0.59 9.37 -2.13
CA PRO A 11 -1.34 10.06 -3.18
C PRO A 11 -1.37 9.29 -4.51
N PHE A 12 -0.72 8.14 -4.62
CA PHE A 12 -0.54 7.40 -5.87
C PHE A 12 -1.57 6.27 -6.05
N GLY A 13 -2.26 5.88 -4.97
CA GLY A 13 -3.20 4.77 -4.94
C GLY A 13 -2.59 3.46 -4.42
N PRO A 14 -3.18 2.29 -4.72
CA PRO A 14 -2.64 1.01 -4.27
C PRO A 14 -1.24 0.75 -4.86
N LEU A 15 -0.27 0.48 -3.97
CA LEU A 15 1.08 0.08 -4.31
C LEU A 15 1.30 -1.34 -3.77
N TYR A 16 1.54 -2.30 -4.66
CA TYR A 16 1.48 -3.71 -4.27
C TYR A 16 2.81 -4.29 -3.79
N ASN A 17 3.93 -3.80 -4.34
CA ASN A 17 5.24 -4.43 -4.19
C ASN A 17 6.29 -3.45 -3.60
N PRO A 18 7.40 -3.98 -3.05
CA PRO A 18 8.42 -3.17 -2.36
C PRO A 18 9.08 -2.12 -3.26
N LEU A 19 9.30 -2.41 -4.55
CA LEU A 19 9.99 -1.49 -5.46
C LEU A 19 9.10 -0.32 -5.89
N SER A 20 7.80 -0.56 -6.10
CA SER A 20 6.81 0.50 -6.29
C SER A 20 6.68 1.39 -5.04
N VAL A 21 6.68 0.79 -3.84
CA VAL A 21 6.68 1.55 -2.58
C VAL A 21 7.94 2.40 -2.44
N GLU A 22 9.12 1.84 -2.75
CA GLU A 22 10.39 2.57 -2.74
C GLU A 22 10.35 3.79 -3.67
N SER A 23 9.86 3.62 -4.90
CA SER A 23 9.71 4.72 -5.86
C SER A 23 8.78 5.82 -5.34
N ALA A 24 7.63 5.43 -4.78
CA ALA A 24 6.67 6.36 -4.22
C ALA A 24 7.25 7.16 -3.04
N ILE A 25 7.96 6.49 -2.12
CA ILE A 25 8.61 7.15 -0.98
C ILE A 25 9.69 8.12 -1.47
N LYS A 26 10.54 7.74 -2.44
CA LYS A 26 11.54 8.64 -3.02
C LYS A 26 10.90 9.89 -3.63
N ARG A 27 9.73 9.77 -4.26
CA ARG A 27 9.02 10.92 -4.82
C ARG A 27 8.40 11.80 -3.74
N LEU A 28 7.80 11.22 -2.70
CA LEU A 28 7.29 11.95 -1.54
C LEU A 28 8.41 12.74 -0.84
N ASP A 29 9.56 12.10 -0.65
CA ASP A 29 10.70 12.68 0.04
C ASP A 29 11.40 13.79 -0.75
N SER A 30 11.57 13.59 -2.06
CA SER A 30 12.16 14.62 -2.92
C SER A 30 11.21 15.76 -3.25
N GLY A 31 9.89 15.54 -3.11
CA GLY A 31 8.87 16.48 -3.59
C GLY A 31 8.92 16.74 -5.09
N ARG A 32 9.62 15.90 -5.88
CA ARG A 32 9.82 16.13 -7.32
C ARG A 32 8.46 16.06 -8.05
N PRO A 33 8.01 17.17 -8.67
CA PRO A 33 6.73 17.19 -9.37
C PRO A 33 6.73 16.20 -10.54
N PHE A 34 5.54 15.75 -10.90
CA PHE A 34 5.29 15.10 -12.18
C PHE A 34 5.39 16.12 -13.30
N GLU A 35 6.02 15.71 -14.39
CA GLU A 35 6.20 16.50 -15.60
C GLU A 35 5.57 15.79 -16.80
N LEU A 36 5.53 16.45 -17.96
CA LEU A 36 4.98 15.86 -19.18
C LEU A 36 5.67 14.53 -19.56
N ALA A 37 6.95 14.35 -19.21
CA ALA A 37 7.68 13.11 -19.42
C ALA A 37 7.20 11.94 -18.54
N ASP A 38 6.49 12.22 -17.43
CA ASP A 38 5.87 11.21 -16.58
C ASP A 38 4.45 10.83 -17.05
N CYS A 39 3.89 11.57 -18.01
CA CYS A 39 2.55 11.33 -18.55
C CYS A 39 2.54 10.16 -19.53
N VAL A 40 1.58 9.25 -19.32
CA VAL A 40 1.40 8.04 -20.10
C VAL A 40 -0.06 7.95 -20.54
N GLU A 41 -0.27 7.78 -21.84
CA GLU A 41 -1.60 7.49 -22.37
C GLU A 41 -2.02 6.05 -22.01
N MET A 42 -3.18 5.92 -21.37
CA MET A 42 -3.76 4.63 -21.03
C MET A 42 -4.12 3.83 -22.28
N GLY A 43 -3.99 2.51 -22.20
CA GLY A 43 -4.37 1.61 -23.29
C GLY A 43 -5.88 1.42 -23.44
N ALA A 44 -6.25 0.48 -24.30
CA ALA A 44 -7.64 0.07 -24.56
C ALA A 44 -8.59 1.20 -25.00
N GLY A 45 -8.07 2.22 -25.70
CA GLY A 45 -8.88 3.33 -26.23
C GLY A 45 -9.50 4.22 -25.15
N ALA A 46 -8.92 4.25 -23.95
CA ALA A 46 -9.47 5.00 -22.83
C ALA A 46 -9.47 6.52 -23.07
N GLY A 47 -8.53 7.04 -23.88
CA GLY A 47 -8.37 8.49 -24.09
C GLY A 47 -8.04 9.25 -22.80
N LEU A 48 -7.35 8.58 -21.86
CA LEU A 48 -6.96 9.14 -20.57
C LEU A 48 -5.44 9.12 -20.41
N VAL A 49 -4.92 10.10 -19.69
CA VAL A 49 -3.52 10.27 -19.31
C VAL A 49 -3.36 9.97 -17.83
N CYS A 50 -2.30 9.24 -17.48
CA CYS A 50 -1.91 8.90 -16.12
C CYS A 50 -0.37 8.89 -16.01
N SER A 51 0.17 8.25 -14.97
CA SER A 51 1.60 7.94 -14.84
C SER A 51 1.76 6.48 -14.41
N TRP A 52 2.89 5.86 -14.75
CA TRP A 52 3.25 4.51 -14.29
C TRP A 52 3.24 4.35 -12.77
N GLU A 53 3.34 5.45 -12.03
CA GLU A 53 3.34 5.47 -10.57
C GLU A 53 1.93 5.47 -9.97
N HIS A 54 0.88 5.77 -10.75
CA HIS A 54 -0.47 6.01 -10.24
C HIS A 54 -1.48 4.92 -10.59
N TYR A 55 -2.44 4.72 -9.69
CA TYR A 55 -3.64 3.92 -9.95
C TYR A 55 -4.57 4.59 -10.98
N THR A 56 -5.29 3.79 -11.76
CA THR A 56 -6.11 4.27 -12.88
C THR A 56 -7.20 5.28 -12.49
N LYS A 57 -7.60 5.35 -11.22
CA LYS A 57 -8.55 6.37 -10.72
C LYS A 57 -8.01 7.81 -10.82
N PHE A 58 -6.69 7.97 -10.88
CA PHE A 58 -6.04 9.27 -11.00
C PHE A 58 -5.94 9.77 -12.44
N ALA A 59 -6.28 8.92 -13.43
CA ALA A 59 -6.20 9.30 -14.83
C ALA A 59 -7.16 10.45 -15.17
N ARG A 60 -6.77 11.30 -16.13
CA ARG A 60 -7.55 12.46 -16.60
C ARG A 60 -7.58 12.52 -18.13
N PRO A 61 -8.58 13.19 -18.73
CA PRO A 61 -8.63 13.37 -20.19
C PRO A 61 -7.39 14.04 -20.80
N THR A 62 -6.73 14.95 -20.08
CA THR A 62 -5.58 15.69 -20.59
C THR A 62 -4.37 15.59 -19.66
N ALA A 63 -3.17 15.75 -20.23
CA ALA A 63 -1.92 15.80 -19.45
C ALA A 63 -1.94 16.94 -18.43
N ASP A 64 -2.44 18.13 -18.81
CA ASP A 64 -2.50 19.29 -17.91
C ASP A 64 -3.42 19.03 -16.71
N GLU A 65 -4.59 18.43 -16.93
CA GLU A 65 -5.50 18.06 -15.84
C GLU A 65 -4.91 16.98 -14.93
N PHE A 66 -4.22 15.99 -15.50
CA PHE A 66 -3.53 14.96 -14.74
C PHE A 66 -2.42 15.57 -13.87
N LEU A 67 -1.54 16.36 -14.48
CA LEU A 67 -0.41 16.99 -13.79
C LEU A 67 -0.87 17.94 -12.69
N ALA A 68 -1.91 18.75 -12.94
CA ALA A 68 -2.45 19.64 -11.92
C ALA A 68 -2.95 18.85 -10.70
N GLY A 69 -3.72 17.78 -10.91
CA GLY A 69 -4.24 16.95 -9.83
C GLY A 69 -3.16 16.16 -9.10
N ALA A 70 -2.26 15.51 -9.85
CA ALA A 70 -1.18 14.69 -9.30
C ALA A 70 -0.19 15.55 -8.48
N ASN A 71 0.18 16.73 -8.99
CA ASN A 71 1.11 17.61 -8.29
C ASN A 71 0.50 18.31 -7.08
N ALA A 72 -0.79 18.64 -7.11
CA ALA A 72 -1.49 19.14 -5.92
C ALA A 72 -1.50 18.08 -4.80
N ALA A 73 -1.87 16.84 -5.12
CA ALA A 73 -1.87 15.74 -4.16
C ALA A 73 -0.45 15.39 -3.67
N LEU A 74 0.54 15.42 -4.55
CA LEU A 74 1.94 15.20 -4.19
C LEU A 74 2.47 16.28 -3.24
N ALA A 75 2.16 17.55 -3.49
CA ALA A 75 2.61 18.64 -2.63
C ALA A 75 2.07 18.51 -1.20
N GLU A 76 0.78 18.20 -1.06
CA GLU A 76 0.15 17.93 0.24
C GLU A 76 0.80 16.72 0.93
N ALA A 77 1.00 15.62 0.19
CA ALA A 77 1.56 14.39 0.74
C ALA A 77 3.05 14.46 1.07
N SER A 78 3.83 15.19 0.29
CA SER A 78 5.23 15.47 0.58
C SER A 78 5.37 16.31 1.86
N ALA A 79 4.52 17.34 2.02
CA ALA A 79 4.51 18.13 3.26
C ALA A 79 4.18 17.27 4.49
N PHE A 80 3.16 16.39 4.39
CA PHE A 80 2.83 15.45 5.46
C PHE A 80 3.95 14.43 5.72
N TRP A 81 4.59 13.90 4.66
CA TRP A 81 5.69 12.96 4.78
C TRP A 81 6.85 13.51 5.63
N HIS A 82 7.18 14.79 5.48
CA HIS A 82 8.27 15.42 6.25
C HIS A 82 7.94 15.65 7.72
N THR A 83 6.67 15.66 8.12
CA THR A 83 6.27 15.76 9.53
C THR A 83 5.90 14.40 10.14
N ALA A 84 5.60 13.41 9.32
CA ALA A 84 5.22 12.07 9.76
C ALA A 84 6.39 11.33 10.43
N THR A 85 6.14 10.78 11.61
CA THR A 85 7.10 9.99 12.40
C THR A 85 6.84 8.48 12.34
N ARG A 86 5.64 8.07 11.90
CA ARG A 86 5.23 6.66 11.79
C ARG A 86 4.77 6.38 10.35
N VAL A 87 5.23 5.26 9.78
CA VAL A 87 4.88 4.83 8.43
C VAL A 87 4.48 3.36 8.46
N ILE A 88 3.24 3.06 8.08
CA ILE A 88 2.76 1.68 7.94
C ILE A 88 2.80 1.31 6.46
N VAL A 89 3.49 0.23 6.12
CA VAL A 89 3.58 -0.29 4.76
C VAL A 89 2.96 -1.67 4.68
N VAL A 90 1.93 -1.80 3.84
CA VAL A 90 1.24 -3.07 3.59
C VAL A 90 1.63 -3.59 2.21
N LEU A 91 2.45 -4.65 2.18
CA LEU A 91 2.91 -5.27 0.94
C LEU A 91 1.95 -6.37 0.51
N TYR A 92 1.45 -6.26 -0.71
CA TYR A 92 0.45 -7.19 -1.25
C TYR A 92 1.09 -8.33 -2.03
N SER A 93 2.09 -8.01 -2.87
CA SER A 93 2.69 -8.93 -3.82
C SER A 93 4.19 -8.68 -4.00
N ALA A 94 4.97 -9.75 -4.14
CA ALA A 94 6.35 -9.70 -4.64
C ALA A 94 6.43 -9.84 -6.17
N TRP A 95 5.30 -9.98 -6.86
CA TRP A 95 5.25 -9.89 -8.32
C TRP A 95 5.33 -8.43 -8.77
N VAL A 96 6.18 -8.17 -9.76
CA VAL A 96 6.35 -6.86 -10.37
C VAL A 96 6.09 -6.92 -11.86
N TRP A 97 5.59 -5.80 -12.38
CA TRP A 97 5.54 -5.51 -13.80
C TRP A 97 6.63 -4.49 -14.12
N GLU A 98 7.38 -4.76 -15.18
CA GLU A 98 8.46 -3.88 -15.64
C GLU A 98 8.19 -3.40 -17.05
N HIS A 99 8.39 -2.11 -17.28
CA HIS A 99 8.32 -1.46 -18.58
C HIS A 99 9.61 -0.64 -18.77
N ASP A 100 10.30 -0.83 -19.91
CA ASP A 100 11.57 -0.16 -20.23
C ASP A 100 12.61 -0.24 -19.08
N GLY A 101 12.73 -1.41 -18.46
CA GLY A 101 13.68 -1.67 -17.37
C GLY A 101 13.32 -1.02 -16.03
N ARG A 102 12.08 -0.50 -15.88
CA ARG A 102 11.59 0.13 -14.65
C ARG A 102 10.37 -0.62 -14.12
N VAL A 103 10.32 -0.85 -12.82
CA VAL A 103 9.12 -1.36 -12.16
C VAL A 103 8.03 -0.29 -12.18
N VAL A 104 6.83 -0.67 -12.62
CA VAL A 104 5.65 0.20 -12.67
C VAL A 104 4.64 -0.20 -11.60
N SER A 105 3.93 0.78 -11.04
CA SER A 105 2.87 0.54 -10.06
C SER A 105 1.55 0.12 -10.73
N ASN A 106 1.36 0.48 -11.99
CA ASN A 106 0.16 0.14 -12.76
C ASN A 106 0.51 -0.03 -14.25
N CYS A 107 -0.04 -1.05 -14.92
CA CYS A 107 0.17 -1.23 -16.37
C CYS A 107 -0.76 -0.36 -17.24
N LEU A 108 -1.64 0.45 -16.63
CA LEU A 108 -2.48 1.45 -17.29
C LEU A 108 -3.34 0.92 -18.44
N LYS A 109 -3.78 -0.35 -18.33
CA LYS A 109 -4.53 -1.09 -19.36
C LYS A 109 -3.80 -1.16 -20.72
N ARG A 110 -2.47 -0.99 -20.72
CA ARG A 110 -1.62 -1.15 -21.90
C ARG A 110 -1.45 -2.65 -22.21
N PRO A 111 -1.19 -3.01 -23.48
CA PRO A 111 -0.92 -4.38 -23.90
C PRO A 111 0.11 -5.09 -23.02
N ALA A 112 -0.21 -6.31 -22.55
CA ALA A 112 0.67 -7.08 -21.66
C ALA A 112 2.05 -7.38 -22.27
N ALA A 113 2.16 -7.40 -23.60
CA ALA A 113 3.43 -7.60 -24.32
C ALA A 113 4.44 -6.44 -24.15
N GLU A 114 3.98 -5.27 -23.70
CA GLU A 114 4.85 -4.14 -23.37
C GLU A 114 5.58 -4.32 -22.03
N PHE A 115 5.27 -5.39 -21.28
CA PHE A 115 5.76 -5.57 -19.93
C PHE A 115 6.42 -6.93 -19.71
N THR A 116 7.39 -6.94 -18.80
CA THR A 116 7.91 -8.17 -18.21
C THR A 116 7.25 -8.37 -16.84
N HIS A 117 6.72 -9.57 -16.60
CA HIS A 117 6.17 -9.96 -15.31
C HIS A 117 7.11 -10.95 -14.63
N ARG A 118 7.58 -10.62 -13.42
CA ARG A 118 8.50 -11.48 -12.69
C ARG A 118 8.27 -11.43 -11.18
N LEU A 119 8.67 -12.49 -10.50
CA LEU A 119 8.74 -12.54 -9.05
C LEU A 119 10.08 -11.93 -8.61
N LEU A 120 10.04 -11.04 -7.61
CA LEU A 120 11.25 -10.53 -6.98
C LEU A 120 12.01 -11.65 -6.26
N ALA A 121 13.33 -11.54 -6.17
CA ALA A 121 14.10 -12.32 -5.22
C ALA A 121 13.92 -11.75 -3.79
N PRO A 122 14.00 -12.58 -2.73
CA PRO A 122 13.96 -12.08 -1.35
C PRO A 122 15.00 -10.99 -1.05
N GLU A 123 16.19 -11.08 -1.65
CA GLU A 123 17.25 -10.07 -1.50
C GLU A 123 16.88 -8.72 -2.13
N GLU A 124 16.08 -8.70 -3.21
CA GLU A 124 15.58 -7.44 -3.79
C GLU A 124 14.60 -6.75 -2.83
N VAL A 125 13.73 -7.54 -2.19
CA VAL A 125 12.80 -7.05 -1.15
C VAL A 125 13.56 -6.50 0.04
N LYS A 126 14.50 -7.28 0.59
CA LYS A 126 15.35 -6.87 1.71
C LYS A 126 16.14 -5.61 1.40
N SER A 127 16.70 -5.51 0.20
CA SER A 127 17.44 -4.34 -0.24
C SER A 127 16.55 -3.10 -0.36
N ALA A 128 15.33 -3.23 -0.90
CA ALA A 128 14.39 -2.12 -1.00
C ALA A 128 13.97 -1.61 0.38
N VAL A 129 13.59 -2.52 1.28
CA VAL A 129 13.25 -2.21 2.67
C VAL A 129 14.42 -1.54 3.39
N GLY A 130 15.63 -2.09 3.25
CA GLY A 130 16.85 -1.55 3.84
C GLY A 130 17.16 -0.14 3.33
N ARG A 131 17.03 0.13 2.02
CA ARG A 131 17.23 1.47 1.45
C ARG A 131 16.21 2.48 1.97
N ILE A 132 14.93 2.09 2.05
CA ILE A 132 13.86 2.94 2.58
C ILE A 132 14.16 3.28 4.05
N THR A 133 14.36 2.28 4.90
CA THR A 133 14.59 2.52 6.34
C THR A 133 15.89 3.29 6.60
N ALA A 134 16.97 2.98 5.89
CA ALA A 134 18.25 3.67 6.08
C ALA A 134 18.23 5.14 5.64
N ALA A 135 17.42 5.49 4.62
CA ALA A 135 17.25 6.86 4.16
C ALA A 135 16.40 7.72 5.12
N HIS A 136 15.60 7.10 5.97
CA HIS A 136 14.63 7.78 6.84
C HIS A 136 14.76 7.34 8.31
N PRO A 137 15.91 7.57 8.97
CA PRO A 137 16.14 7.17 10.35
C PRO A 137 15.28 7.94 11.37
N ASP A 138 14.66 9.05 10.95
CA ASP A 138 13.69 9.84 11.72
C ASP A 138 12.30 9.20 11.81
N LYS A 139 12.04 8.12 11.04
CA LYS A 139 10.73 7.49 10.92
C LYS A 139 10.72 6.07 11.47
N GLN A 140 9.64 5.73 12.16
CA GLN A 140 9.34 4.37 12.58
C GLN A 140 8.49 3.67 11.53
N PHE A 141 9.08 2.69 10.85
CA PHE A 141 8.37 1.86 9.88
C PHE A 141 7.75 0.63 10.55
N LEU A 142 6.51 0.33 10.18
CA LEU A 142 5.85 -0.94 10.46
C LEU A 142 5.48 -1.61 9.15
N TRP A 143 6.08 -2.77 8.88
CA TRP A 143 5.85 -3.53 7.66
C TRP A 143 4.84 -4.64 7.92
N MET A 144 4.02 -4.97 6.94
CA MET A 144 3.15 -6.14 7.01
C MET A 144 2.90 -6.73 5.63
N VAL A 145 2.74 -8.05 5.58
CA VAL A 145 2.22 -8.74 4.41
C VAL A 145 0.70 -8.69 4.47
N CYS A 146 0.07 -8.29 3.36
CA CYS A 146 -1.38 -8.20 3.29
C CYS A 146 -2.03 -9.59 3.46
N PRO A 147 -3.04 -9.74 4.35
CA PRO A 147 -3.72 -11.02 4.60
C PRO A 147 -4.67 -11.45 3.48
N ILE A 148 -5.02 -10.56 2.55
CA ILE A 148 -5.94 -10.87 1.45
C ILE A 148 -5.39 -12.03 0.63
N ARG A 149 -6.22 -13.05 0.41
CA ARG A 149 -5.94 -14.11 -0.56
C ARG A 149 -6.10 -13.56 -1.96
N GLN A 150 -5.08 -13.66 -2.81
CA GLN A 150 -5.33 -13.59 -4.25
C GLN A 150 -6.02 -14.88 -4.69
N GLY A 151 -7.36 -14.86 -4.65
CA GLY A 151 -8.18 -15.95 -5.15
C GLY A 151 -8.16 -15.99 -6.68
N GLY A 152 -7.89 -17.17 -7.26
CA GLY A 152 -7.84 -17.38 -8.71
C GLY A 152 -7.05 -18.64 -9.13
N THR A 153 -6.77 -18.77 -10.43
CA THR A 153 -6.05 -19.90 -11.07
C THR A 153 -4.58 -20.03 -10.67
N ASN A 154 -4.07 -19.19 -9.75
CA ASN A 154 -2.66 -19.17 -9.41
C ASN A 154 -2.36 -19.04 -7.91
N VAL A 155 -2.97 -19.93 -7.11
CA VAL A 155 -2.69 -20.07 -5.67
C VAL A 155 -1.20 -20.28 -5.37
N ARG A 156 -0.46 -20.92 -6.27
CA ARG A 156 0.99 -21.12 -6.15
C ARG A 156 1.72 -19.79 -6.19
N ASP A 157 1.42 -18.92 -7.14
CA ASP A 157 2.07 -17.61 -7.25
C ASP A 157 1.77 -16.71 -6.06
N ASN A 158 0.56 -16.79 -5.50
CA ASN A 158 0.26 -16.12 -4.24
C ASN A 158 1.16 -16.65 -3.12
N THR A 159 1.24 -17.96 -2.92
CA THR A 159 2.11 -18.56 -1.88
C THR A 159 3.57 -18.18 -2.06
N LEU A 160 4.11 -18.30 -3.27
CA LEU A 160 5.49 -17.92 -3.58
C LEU A 160 5.75 -16.43 -3.31
N SER A 161 4.80 -15.58 -3.69
CA SER A 161 4.86 -14.14 -3.45
C SER A 161 4.88 -13.80 -1.97
N LYS A 162 3.95 -14.36 -1.17
CA LYS A 162 3.87 -14.09 0.27
C LYS A 162 5.12 -14.60 0.99
N ALA A 163 5.61 -15.79 0.65
CA ALA A 163 6.86 -16.34 1.18
C ALA A 163 8.08 -15.46 0.85
N THR A 164 8.16 -14.95 -0.39
CA THR A 164 9.22 -14.04 -0.82
C THR A 164 9.21 -12.75 0.00
N LEU A 165 8.04 -12.16 0.22
CA LEU A 165 7.90 -10.96 1.05
C LEU A 165 8.32 -11.24 2.50
N GLN A 166 7.87 -12.34 3.10
CA GLN A 166 8.26 -12.71 4.47
C GLN A 166 9.78 -12.88 4.60
N LEU A 167 10.42 -13.58 3.67
CA LEU A 167 11.88 -13.73 3.65
C LEU A 167 12.60 -12.38 3.54
N GLY A 168 12.11 -11.48 2.68
CA GLY A 168 12.69 -10.15 2.52
C GLY A 168 12.47 -9.22 3.71
N LEU A 169 11.46 -9.48 4.55
CA LEU A 169 11.10 -8.70 5.73
C LEU A 169 11.64 -9.28 7.04
N ALA A 170 12.40 -10.38 7.00
CA ALA A 170 12.82 -11.13 8.20
C ALA A 170 13.53 -10.28 9.27
N ASP A 171 14.24 -9.23 8.86
CA ASP A 171 15.00 -8.33 9.75
C ASP A 171 14.29 -6.98 10.00
N ALA A 172 13.07 -6.78 9.47
CA ALA A 172 12.34 -5.52 9.57
C ALA A 172 11.29 -5.55 10.69
N PRO A 173 10.93 -4.40 11.31
CA PRO A 173 9.80 -4.35 12.22
C PRO A 173 8.51 -4.78 11.51
N TYR A 174 7.95 -5.90 11.94
CA TYR A 174 6.89 -6.60 11.21
C TYR A 174 5.65 -6.83 12.07
N PHE A 175 4.48 -6.53 11.53
CA PHE A 175 3.20 -6.90 12.12
C PHE A 175 2.58 -8.09 11.37
N PRO A 176 2.27 -9.20 12.07
CA PRO A 176 1.91 -10.48 11.44
C PRO A 176 0.43 -10.57 11.02
N ALA A 177 -0.08 -9.59 10.26
CA ALA A 177 -1.48 -9.59 9.82
C ALA A 177 -1.81 -10.81 8.93
N PHE A 178 -0.90 -11.20 8.05
CA PHE A 178 -1.06 -12.36 7.18
C PHE A 178 -1.15 -13.66 7.99
N GLU A 179 -0.21 -13.87 8.91
CA GLU A 179 -0.13 -15.07 9.74
C GLU A 179 -1.33 -15.16 10.70
N ILE A 180 -1.81 -14.05 11.26
CA ILE A 180 -3.04 -14.02 12.06
C ILE A 180 -4.22 -14.59 11.25
N VAL A 181 -4.45 -14.10 10.03
CA VAL A 181 -5.60 -14.55 9.24
C VAL A 181 -5.44 -15.98 8.72
N HIS A 182 -4.24 -16.35 8.30
CA HIS A 182 -4.00 -17.63 7.62
C HIS A 182 -3.72 -18.78 8.59
N ASP A 183 -2.97 -18.54 9.66
CA ASP A 183 -2.48 -19.58 10.56
C ASP A 183 -3.21 -19.60 11.91
N GLU A 184 -3.54 -18.44 12.49
CA GLU A 184 -4.24 -18.36 13.78
C GLU A 184 -5.76 -18.49 13.64
N LEU A 185 -6.38 -17.65 12.80
CA LEU A 185 -7.83 -17.63 12.60
C LEU A 185 -8.31 -18.84 11.79
N ARG A 186 -7.58 -19.17 10.71
CA ARG A 186 -7.61 -20.45 9.97
C ARG A 186 -9.00 -21.02 9.60
N ASP A 187 -10.02 -20.17 9.46
CA ASP A 187 -11.40 -20.57 9.19
C ASP A 187 -12.05 -19.62 8.15
N TYR A 188 -12.87 -20.17 7.25
CA TYR A 188 -13.57 -19.39 6.22
C TYR A 188 -14.53 -18.34 6.77
N ARG A 189 -15.01 -18.47 8.02
CA ARG A 189 -15.83 -17.45 8.69
C ARG A 189 -15.10 -16.10 8.84
N PHE A 190 -13.77 -16.12 8.80
CA PHE A 190 -12.93 -14.94 8.88
C PHE A 190 -12.63 -14.31 7.51
N TYR A 191 -13.32 -14.76 6.46
CA TYR A 191 -13.27 -14.20 5.13
C TYR A 191 -14.64 -13.61 4.75
N ALA A 192 -14.61 -12.55 3.96
CA ALA A 192 -15.80 -11.98 3.35
C ALA A 192 -16.38 -12.92 2.28
N ASP A 193 -17.53 -12.53 1.70
CA ASP A 193 -18.26 -13.33 0.70
C ASP A 193 -17.44 -13.71 -0.53
N ASP A 194 -16.41 -12.92 -0.86
CA ASP A 194 -15.48 -13.21 -1.96
C ASP A 194 -14.41 -14.27 -1.62
N LEU A 195 -14.42 -14.78 -0.38
CA LEU A 195 -13.48 -15.75 0.17
C LEU A 195 -12.01 -15.30 0.10
N ALA A 196 -11.76 -14.03 -0.17
CA ALA A 196 -10.45 -13.45 -0.41
C ALA A 196 -10.08 -12.43 0.66
N HIS A 197 -10.97 -11.47 0.89
CA HIS A 197 -10.76 -10.41 1.87
C HIS A 197 -11.10 -10.91 3.28
N PRO A 198 -10.43 -10.38 4.32
CA PRO A 198 -10.84 -10.63 5.71
C PRO A 198 -12.29 -10.16 5.95
N SER A 199 -13.05 -10.92 6.74
CA SER A 199 -14.39 -10.53 7.18
C SER A 199 -14.31 -9.33 8.15
N PRO A 200 -15.41 -8.61 8.39
CA PRO A 200 -15.42 -7.52 9.38
C PRO A 200 -14.93 -7.96 10.77
N GLU A 201 -15.25 -9.19 11.18
CA GLU A 201 -14.77 -9.78 12.44
C GLU A 201 -13.24 -9.94 12.43
N ALA A 202 -12.68 -10.49 11.34
CA ALA A 202 -11.23 -10.63 11.19
C ALA A 202 -10.51 -9.27 11.17
N VAL A 203 -11.09 -8.26 10.51
CA VAL A 203 -10.55 -6.89 10.50
C VAL A 203 -10.51 -6.32 11.93
N GLN A 204 -11.56 -6.52 12.72
CA GLN A 204 -11.57 -6.05 14.12
C GLN A 204 -10.51 -6.77 14.96
N ILE A 205 -10.34 -8.09 14.80
CA ILE A 205 -9.30 -8.84 15.52
C ILE A 205 -7.90 -8.32 15.16
N ILE A 206 -7.62 -8.10 13.88
CA ILE A 206 -6.34 -7.55 13.42
C ILE A 206 -6.12 -6.15 14.01
N TRP A 207 -7.15 -5.31 14.03
CA TRP A 207 -7.10 -3.99 14.61
C TRP A 207 -6.78 -4.01 16.11
N ASP A 208 -7.45 -4.86 16.87
CA ASP A 208 -7.21 -5.00 18.31
C ASP A 208 -5.77 -5.45 18.58
N ARG A 209 -5.26 -6.42 17.80
CA ARG A 209 -3.86 -6.88 17.87
C ARG A 209 -2.86 -5.80 17.48
N LEU A 210 -3.19 -4.94 16.53
CA LEU A 210 -2.35 -3.82 16.12
C LEU A 210 -2.23 -2.78 17.24
N ILE A 211 -3.33 -2.47 17.93
CA ILE A 211 -3.31 -1.58 19.10
C ILE A 211 -2.52 -2.22 20.25
N ASP A 212 -2.68 -3.52 20.48
CA ASP A 212 -1.91 -4.24 21.50
C ASP A 212 -0.41 -4.31 21.19
N ALA A 213 -0.02 -4.16 19.92
CA ALA A 213 1.38 -4.04 19.51
C ALA A 213 1.91 -2.59 19.58
N ALA A 214 1.02 -1.60 19.68
CA ALA A 214 1.40 -0.20 19.83
C ALA A 214 1.96 0.09 21.23
N ASP A 215 2.61 1.26 21.37
CA ASP A 215 3.16 1.73 22.64
C ASP A 215 2.04 1.76 23.71
N PRO A 216 2.22 1.09 24.86
CA PRO A 216 1.25 1.13 25.96
C PRO A 216 0.79 2.54 26.35
N ALA A 217 1.67 3.54 26.24
CA ALA A 217 1.34 4.94 26.53
C ALA A 217 0.35 5.55 25.52
N GLU A 218 0.29 5.02 24.30
CA GLU A 218 -0.59 5.50 23.24
C GLU A 218 -1.96 4.80 23.27
N ARG A 219 -2.04 3.55 23.73
CA ARG A 219 -3.24 2.68 23.59
C ARG A 219 -4.55 3.30 24.07
N GLU A 220 -4.55 3.94 25.23
CA GLU A 220 -5.77 4.55 25.78
C GLU A 220 -6.28 5.67 24.87
N ALA A 221 -5.37 6.50 24.33
CA ALA A 221 -5.72 7.54 23.37
C ALA A 221 -6.27 6.93 22.07
N ILE A 222 -5.70 5.81 21.60
CA ILE A 222 -6.17 5.10 20.41
C ILE A 222 -7.60 4.61 20.60
N TYR A 223 -7.90 3.92 21.70
CA TYR A 223 -9.24 3.41 21.99
C TYR A 223 -10.26 4.53 22.17
N GLU A 224 -9.91 5.60 22.88
CA GLU A 224 -10.79 6.75 23.06
C GLU A 224 -11.12 7.40 21.70
N ASN A 225 -10.12 7.55 20.85
CA ASN A 225 -10.35 8.11 19.54
C ASN A 225 -11.14 7.18 18.60
N GLU A 226 -10.96 5.86 18.71
CA GLU A 226 -11.77 4.87 18.00
C GLU A 226 -13.25 4.98 18.41
N ARG A 227 -13.52 5.06 19.72
CA ARG A 227 -14.88 5.27 20.25
C ARG A 227 -15.51 6.52 19.65
N ARG A 228 -14.78 7.65 19.66
CA ARG A 228 -15.23 8.91 19.04
C ARG A 228 -15.51 8.76 17.55
N SER A 229 -14.62 8.11 16.81
CA SER A 229 -14.78 7.85 15.37
C SER A 229 -16.03 7.02 15.07
N LYS A 230 -16.28 5.95 15.85
CA LYS A 230 -17.49 5.13 15.74
C LYS A 230 -18.76 5.94 16.03
N THR A 231 -18.74 6.79 17.06
CA THR A 231 -19.88 7.68 17.38
C THR A 231 -20.17 8.68 16.27
N LEU A 232 -19.14 9.28 15.65
CA LEU A 232 -19.31 10.22 14.53
C LEU A 232 -19.84 9.55 13.26
N LYS A 233 -19.50 8.28 13.03
CA LYS A 233 -20.02 7.48 11.91
C LYS A 233 -21.41 6.91 12.16
N HIS A 234 -21.88 6.89 13.41
CA HIS A 234 -23.22 6.44 13.75
C HIS A 234 -24.26 7.44 13.23
N ARG A 235 -24.94 7.08 12.13
CA ARG A 235 -26.14 7.79 11.69
C ARG A 235 -27.30 7.43 12.64
N PRO A 236 -27.94 8.40 13.32
CA PRO A 236 -29.17 8.11 14.05
C PRO A 236 -30.19 7.55 13.06
N LEU A 237 -30.86 6.46 13.46
CA LEU A 237 -32.04 5.98 12.74
C LEU A 237 -33.07 7.12 12.76
N ARG A 238 -33.42 7.64 11.57
CA ARG A 238 -34.57 8.52 11.36
C ARG A 238 -35.76 7.67 10.97
#